data_AF-A0A9D7IBS2-F1
#
_entry.id   AF-A0A9D7IBS2-F1
#
_cell.length_a   1.000
_cell.length_b   1.000
_cell.length_c   1.000
_cell.angle_alpha   90.00
_cell.angle_beta   90.00
_cell.angle_gamma   90.00
#
_symmetry.space_group_name_H-M   'P 1'
#
loop_
_entity.id
_entity.type
_entity.pdbx_description
1 polymer ?
#
loop_
_entity_poly.entity_id
_entity_poly.type
_entity_poly.pdbx_seq_one_letter_code
_entity_poly.pdbx_strand_id
1 'polypeptide(L)'
;MLLPLSLFITLMTTFGAGCFLAALNVKYRDFRYIIPFMIQVLLFLTPVIYPVSIIKNEGVKMLLNLNPIAGAIDILRGAINGTSPSLALVGQCLLISFILFSVGLSYFRKTEYYFADLA
;
A
#
# COMPACT_ATOMS: atom_id res chain seq x y z
N MET A 1 14.41 8.54 -14.85
CA MET A 1 14.48 7.10 -14.50
C MET A 1 14.16 6.91 -13.01
N LEU A 2 12.87 6.94 -12.63
CA LEU A 2 12.40 6.73 -11.24
C LEU A 2 11.69 5.37 -11.06
N LEU A 3 11.79 4.49 -12.06
CA LEU A 3 11.19 3.16 -12.04
C LEU A 3 11.63 2.30 -10.84
N PRO A 4 12.91 2.25 -10.44
CA PRO A 4 13.33 1.45 -9.29
C PRO A 4 12.70 1.93 -7.98
N LEU A 5 12.48 3.24 -7.85
CA LEU A 5 11.89 3.84 -6.66
C LEU A 5 10.41 3.50 -6.51
N SER A 6 9.65 3.54 -7.62
CA SER A 6 8.25 3.13 -7.64
C SER A 6 8.08 1.65 -7.24
N LEU A 7 8.94 0.78 -7.77
CA LEU A 7 8.96 -0.63 -7.38
C LEU A 7 9.28 -0.81 -5.90
N PHE A 8 10.26 -0.07 -5.38
CA PHE A 8 10.63 -0.14 -3.96
C PHE A 8 9.48 0.25 -3.03
N ILE A 9 8.77 1.35 -3.33
CA ILE A 9 7.59 1.79 -2.56
C ILE A 9 6.48 0.73 -2.62
N THR A 10 6.26 0.14 -3.79
CA THR A 10 5.24 -0.90 -3.99
C THR A 10 5.58 -2.16 -3.19
N LEU A 11 6.83 -2.59 -3.21
CA LEU A 11 7.31 -3.74 -2.44
C LEU A 11 7.18 -3.51 -0.94
N MET A 12 7.65 -2.37 -0.42
CA MET A 12 7.54 -2.00 1.00
C MET A 12 6.08 -2.00 1.46
N THR A 13 5.19 -1.37 0.69
CA THR A 13 3.77 -1.27 1.04
C THR A 13 3.09 -2.63 1.02
N THR A 14 3.28 -3.39 -0.06
CA THR A 14 2.61 -4.70 -0.24
C THR A 14 3.12 -5.71 0.77
N PHE A 15 4.42 -5.69 1.08
CA PHE A 15 5.00 -6.54 2.11
C PHE A 15 4.49 -6.18 3.51
N GLY A 16 4.45 -4.90 3.86
CA GLY A 16 3.90 -4.44 5.14
C GLY A 16 2.44 -4.83 5.34
N ALA A 17 1.60 -4.53 4.35
CA ALA A 17 0.18 -4.90 4.38
C ALA A 17 -0.01 -6.42 4.36
N GLY A 18 0.80 -7.16 3.59
CA GLY A 18 0.78 -8.62 3.54
C GLY A 18 1.13 -9.26 4.88
N CYS A 19 2.20 -8.80 5.54
CA CYS A 19 2.57 -9.26 6.88
C CYS A 19 1.46 -8.99 7.90
N PHE A 20 0.84 -7.81 7.84
CA PHE A 20 -0.28 -7.47 8.72
C PHE A 20 -1.50 -8.39 8.50
N LEU A 21 -1.90 -8.59 7.24
CA LEU A 21 -3.00 -9.48 6.89
C LEU A 21 -2.71 -10.94 7.22
N ALA A 22 -1.47 -11.40 7.04
CA ALA A 22 -1.04 -12.74 7.42
C ALA A 22 -1.20 -12.94 8.94
N ALA A 23 -0.69 -12.00 9.74
CA ALA A 23 -0.82 -12.05 11.19
C ALA A 23 -2.30 -12.08 11.65
N LEU A 24 -3.16 -11.28 11.01
CA LEU A 24 -4.60 -11.30 11.27
C LEU A 24 -5.25 -12.64 10.88
N ASN A 25 -4.86 -13.22 9.75
CA ASN A 25 -5.40 -14.48 9.27
C ASN A 25 -5.11 -15.65 10.23
N VAL A 26 -3.89 -15.69 10.78
CA VAL A 26 -3.51 -16.73 11.75
C VAL A 26 -4.27 -16.56 13.07
N LYS A 27 -4.46 -15.32 13.53
CA LYS A 27 -5.23 -15.03 14.76
C LYS A 27 -6.75 -15.23 14.60
N TYR A 28 -7.29 -14.90 13.42
CA TYR A 28 -8.72 -14.94 13.12
C TYR A 28 -8.97 -15.68 11.80
N ARG A 29 -9.37 -16.95 11.89
CA ARG A 29 -9.60 -17.82 10.73
C ARG A 29 -10.65 -17.29 9.74
N ASP A 30 -11.58 -16.46 10.21
CA ASP A 30 -12.65 -15.87 9.39
C ASP A 30 -12.14 -14.82 8.38
N PHE A 31 -10.96 -14.22 8.63
CA PHE A 31 -10.36 -13.26 7.69
C PHE A 31 -9.98 -13.90 6.35
N ARG A 32 -9.86 -15.23 6.28
CA ARG A 32 -9.57 -15.94 5.02
C ARG A 32 -10.62 -15.67 3.95
N TYR A 33 -11.88 -15.49 4.34
CA TYR A 33 -12.99 -15.24 3.41
C TYR A 33 -13.14 -13.75 3.06
N ILE A 34 -12.67 -12.85 3.94
CA ILE A 34 -12.80 -11.40 3.80
C ILE A 34 -11.66 -10.82 2.95
N ILE A 35 -10.47 -11.42 2.97
CA ILE A 35 -9.29 -10.95 2.23
C ILE A 35 -9.57 -10.73 0.73
N PRO A 36 -10.15 -11.69 -0.03
CA PRO A 36 -10.42 -11.49 -1.46
C PRO A 36 -11.32 -10.28 -1.72
N PHE A 37 -12.35 -10.09 -0.88
CA PHE A 37 -13.24 -8.95 -0.96
C PHE A 37 -12.52 -7.63 -0.67
N MET A 38 -11.66 -7.60 0.36
CA MET A 38 -10.86 -6.41 0.67
C MET A 38 -9.92 -6.04 -0.47
N ILE A 39 -9.24 -7.02 -1.09
CA ILE A 39 -8.35 -6.77 -2.23
C ILE A 39 -9.15 -6.20 -3.41
N GLN A 40 -10.36 -6.71 -3.66
CA GLN A 40 -11.22 -6.21 -4.72
C GLN A 40 -11.64 -4.75 -4.46
N VAL A 41 -12.02 -4.41 -3.23
CA VAL A 41 -12.31 -3.03 -2.83
C VAL A 41 -11.07 -2.14 -2.94
N LEU A 42 -9.90 -2.66 -2.55
CA LEU A 42 -8.62 -1.94 -2.64
C LEU A 42 -8.20 -1.63 -4.08
N LEU A 43 -8.54 -2.51 -5.03
CA LEU A 43 -8.34 -2.27 -6.46
C LEU A 43 -9.13 -1.06 -6.95
N PHE A 44 -10.37 -0.87 -6.47
CA PHE A 44 -11.20 0.28 -6.83
C PHE A 44 -10.79 1.56 -6.09
N LEU A 45 -10.32 1.44 -4.85
CA LEU A 45 -9.76 2.55 -4.06
C LEU A 45 -8.41 3.01 -4.58
N THR A 46 -7.67 2.17 -5.28
CA THR A 46 -6.40 2.55 -5.89
C THR A 46 -6.70 3.03 -7.31
N PRO A 47 -6.20 4.20 -7.75
CA PRO A 47 -6.44 4.77 -9.08
C PRO A 47 -5.64 4.02 -10.17
N VAL A 48 -5.70 2.69 -10.15
CA VAL A 48 -5.10 1.77 -11.14
C VAL A 48 -5.81 1.95 -12.49
N ILE A 49 -7.13 2.03 -12.46
CA ILE A 49 -8.00 2.05 -13.66
C ILE A 49 -8.26 3.48 -14.16
N TYR A 50 -8.27 4.47 -13.26
CA TYR A 50 -8.57 5.88 -13.59
C TYR A 50 -7.47 6.83 -13.11
N PRO A 51 -7.10 7.86 -13.88
CA PRO A 51 -6.19 8.88 -13.39
C PRO A 51 -6.87 9.78 -12.35
N VAL A 52 -6.12 10.18 -11.33
CA VAL A 52 -6.57 11.06 -10.24
C VAL A 52 -7.08 12.42 -10.76
N SER A 53 -6.71 12.80 -11.99
CA SER A 53 -7.14 14.03 -12.65
C SER A 53 -8.64 14.09 -12.98
N ILE A 54 -9.34 12.96 -13.08
CA ILE A 54 -10.78 12.93 -13.40
C ILE A 54 -11.65 13.25 -12.16
N ILE A 55 -11.06 13.19 -10.97
CA ILE A 55 -11.77 13.32 -9.70
C ILE A 55 -11.88 14.80 -9.33
N LYS A 56 -13.10 15.33 -9.42
CA LYS A 56 -13.42 16.74 -9.10
C LYS A 56 -13.54 17.02 -7.60
N ASN A 57 -13.72 15.99 -6.78
CA ASN A 57 -13.89 16.15 -5.33
C ASN A 57 -12.52 16.17 -4.63
N GLU A 58 -12.17 17.30 -4.02
CA GLU A 58 -10.87 17.50 -3.35
C GLU A 58 -10.65 16.57 -2.15
N GLY A 59 -11.71 16.22 -1.41
CA GLY A 59 -11.60 15.32 -0.26
C GLY A 59 -11.20 13.90 -0.68
N VAL A 60 -11.81 13.40 -1.76
CA VAL A 60 -11.48 12.09 -2.34
C VAL A 60 -10.08 12.11 -2.93
N LYS A 61 -9.68 13.22 -3.55
CA LYS A 61 -8.34 13.41 -4.10
C LYS A 61 -7.25 13.37 -3.01
N MET A 62 -7.51 13.97 -1.85
CA MET A 62 -6.58 13.94 -0.72
C MET A 62 -6.45 12.52 -0.13
N LEU A 63 -7.56 11.79 0.01
CA LEU A 63 -7.56 10.39 0.43
C LEU A 63 -6.77 9.49 -0.54
N LEU A 64 -6.91 9.70 -1.85
CA LEU A 64 -6.18 8.95 -2.86
C LEU A 64 -4.69 9.26 -2.88
N ASN A 65 -4.31 10.53 -2.67
CA ASN A 65 -2.91 10.93 -2.58
C ASN A 65 -2.19 10.35 -1.34
N LEU A 66 -2.93 10.00 -0.29
CA LEU A 66 -2.38 9.30 0.89
C LEU A 66 -2.09 7.83 0.62
N ASN A 67 -2.61 7.24 -0.46
CA ASN A 67 -2.35 5.85 -0.79
C ASN A 67 -0.96 5.70 -1.45
N PRO A 68 0.02 5.04 -0.79
CA PRO A 68 1.37 4.91 -1.34
C PRO A 68 1.42 4.07 -2.63
N ILE A 69 0.44 3.17 -2.86
CA ILE A 69 0.32 2.41 -4.11
C ILE A 69 -0.14 3.33 -5.25
N ALA A 70 -1.06 4.26 -4.97
CA ALA A 70 -1.49 5.26 -5.94
C ALA A 70 -0.32 6.13 -6.40
N GLY A 71 0.48 6.62 -5.45
CA GLY A 71 1.67 7.41 -5.77
C GLY A 71 2.74 6.62 -6.50
N ALA A 72 2.95 5.33 -6.17
CA ALA A 72 3.86 4.46 -6.93
C ALA A 72 3.44 4.30 -8.40
N ILE A 73 2.13 4.14 -8.66
CA ILE A 73 1.57 4.07 -10.02
C ILE A 73 1.75 5.39 -10.77
N ASP A 74 1.55 6.53 -10.10
CA ASP A 74 1.75 7.84 -10.74
C ASP A 74 3.22 8.10 -11.08
N ILE A 75 4.17 7.67 -10.24
CA ILE A 75 5.61 7.71 -10.56
C ILE A 75 5.92 6.82 -11.78
N LEU A 76 5.29 5.64 -11.86
CA LEU A 76 5.46 4.73 -12.99
C LEU A 76 4.88 5.34 -14.28
N ARG A 77 3.66 5.88 -14.24
CA ARG A 77 3.01 6.56 -15.36
C ARG A 77 3.81 7.77 -15.82
N GLY A 78 4.32 8.59 -14.90
CA GLY A 78 5.15 9.74 -15.24
C GLY A 78 6.47 9.33 -15.89
N ALA A 79 7.09 8.25 -15.42
CA ALA A 79 8.30 7.70 -16.03
C ALA A 79 8.07 7.22 -17.48
N ILE A 80 6.87 6.70 -17.80
CA ILE A 80 6.50 6.27 -19.16
C ILE A 80 6.12 7.47 -20.04
N ASN A 81 5.37 8.44 -19.50
CA ASN A 81 4.90 9.61 -20.23
C ASN A 81 5.94 10.74 -20.36
N GLY A 82 7.11 10.58 -19.75
CA GLY A 82 8.18 11.59 -19.71
C GLY A 82 7.89 12.77 -18.77
N THR A 83 6.88 12.68 -17.91
CA THR A 83 6.57 13.73 -16.92
C THR A 83 7.28 13.44 -15.60
N SER A 84 7.95 14.46 -15.06
CA SER A 84 8.62 14.34 -13.76
C SER A 84 7.58 14.27 -12.63
N PRO A 85 7.60 13.21 -11.80
CA PRO A 85 6.72 13.14 -10.63
C PRO A 85 7.14 14.21 -9.62
N SER A 86 6.16 14.78 -8.90
CA SER A 86 6.47 15.76 -7.87
C SER A 86 7.24 15.12 -6.72
N LEU A 87 8.38 15.71 -6.34
CA LEU A 87 9.21 15.25 -5.22
C LEU A 87 8.43 15.18 -3.89
N ALA A 88 7.45 16.06 -3.69
CA ALA A 88 6.59 16.06 -2.51
C ALA A 88 5.75 14.78 -2.39
N LEU A 89 5.09 14.34 -3.48
CA LEU A 89 4.32 13.09 -3.49
C LEU A 89 5.22 11.87 -3.24
N VAL A 90 6.42 11.85 -3.84
CA VAL A 90 7.40 10.77 -3.64
C VAL A 90 7.79 10.66 -2.17
N GLY A 91 8.11 11.79 -1.53
CA GLY A 91 8.50 11.81 -0.11
C GLY A 91 7.36 11.36 0.81
N GLN A 92 6.13 11.78 0.54
CA GLN A 92 4.95 11.35 1.29
C GLN A 92 4.70 9.84 1.16
N CYS A 93 4.76 9.30 -0.07
CA CYS A 93 4.55 7.88 -0.31
C CYS A 93 5.62 7.01 0.34
N LEU A 94 6.89 7.44 0.29
CA LEU A 94 7.98 6.76 0.98
C LEU A 94 7.73 6.71 2.50
N LEU A 95 7.39 7.84 3.11
CA LEU A 95 7.09 7.90 4.55
C LEU A 95 5.93 6.97 4.93
N ILE A 96 4.82 7.02 4.21
CA ILE A 96 3.65 6.20 4.49
C ILE A 96 3.96 4.70 4.29
N SER A 97 4.66 4.35 3.21
CA SER A 97 5.06 2.95 2.95
C SER A 97 5.97 2.41 4.06
N PHE A 98 6.89 3.23 4.57
CA PHE A 98 7.81 2.86 5.64
C PHE A 98 7.09 2.65 6.98
N ILE A 99 6.11 3.50 7.30
CA ILE A 99 5.27 3.36 8.49
C ILE A 99 4.45 2.06 8.38
N LEU A 100 3.78 1.83 7.25
CA LEU A 100 3.01 0.61 7.00
C LEU A 100 3.85 -0.66 7.11
N PHE A 101 5.05 -0.64 6.54
CA PHE A 101 6.01 -1.74 6.65
C PHE A 101 6.42 -2.00 8.11
N SER A 102 6.78 -0.95 8.84
CA SER A 102 7.22 -1.05 10.23
C SER A 102 6.11 -1.55 11.16
N VAL A 103 4.88 -1.08 10.98
CA VAL A 103 3.69 -1.54 11.73
C VAL A 103 3.35 -2.98 11.38
N GLY A 104 3.32 -3.33 10.08
CA GLY A 104 3.02 -4.69 9.63
C GLY A 104 4.03 -5.71 10.12
N LEU A 105 5.33 -5.38 10.05
CA LEU A 105 6.41 -6.22 10.56
C LEU A 105 6.35 -6.39 12.08
N SER A 106 6.12 -5.30 12.83
CA SER A 106 6.02 -5.36 14.29
C SER A 106 4.84 -6.22 14.75
N TYR A 107 3.70 -6.09 14.07
CA TYR A 107 2.50 -6.86 14.38
C TYR A 107 2.65 -8.35 14.04
N PHE A 108 3.32 -8.64 12.91
CA PHE A 108 3.67 -10.00 12.52
C PHE A 108 4.56 -10.67 13.55
N ARG A 109 5.65 -10.02 13.97
CA ARG A 109 6.57 -10.56 14.99
C ARG A 109 5.85 -10.83 16.32
N LYS A 110 5.01 -9.91 16.79
CA LYS A 110 4.22 -10.13 18.02
C LYS A 110 3.31 -11.35 17.94
N THR A 111 2.72 -11.57 16.76
CA THR A 111 1.84 -12.72 16.53
C THR A 111 2.64 -14.02 16.46
N GLU A 112 3.80 -14.01 15.81
CA GLU A 112 4.74 -15.14 15.76
C GLU A 112 5.17 -15.60 17.16
N TYR A 113 5.54 -14.67 18.05
CA TYR A 113 5.88 -14.99 19.45
C TYR A 113 4.71 -15.65 20.20
N TYR A 114 3.48 -15.16 20.03
CA TYR A 114 2.30 -15.75 20.68
C TYR A 114 2.04 -17.20 20.22
N PHE A 115 2.28 -17.51 18.95
CA PHE A 115 2.13 -18.87 18.43
C PHE A 115 3.28 -19.79 18.81
N ALA A 116 4.51 -19.27 18.91
CA ALA A 116 5.66 -20.03 19.38
C ALA A 116 5.52 -20.49 20.83
N ASP A 117 4.83 -19.72 21.69
CA ASP A 117 4.55 -20.11 23.09
C ASP A 117 3.39 -21.11 23.23
N LEU A 118 2.56 -21.31 22.20
CA LEU A 118 1.42 -22.23 22.20
C LEU A 118 1.75 -23.62 21.61
N ALA A 119 2.93 -23.78 21.00
CA ALA A 119 3.36 -25.00 20.30
C ALA A 119 4.19 -25.94 21.18
#